data_AF-A0A7X9S6H5-F1
#
_entry.id   AF-A0A7X9S6H5-F1
#
_cell.length_a   1.000
_cell.length_b   1.000
_cell.length_c   1.000
_cell.angle_alpha   90.00
_cell.angle_beta   90.00
_cell.angle_gamma   90.00
#
_symmetry.space_group_name_H-M   'P 1'
#
loop_
_entity.id
_entity.type
_entity.pdbx_description
1 polymer ?
#
loop_
_entity_poly.entity_id
_entity_poly.type
_entity_poly.pdbx_seq_one_letter_code
_entity_poly.pdbx_strand_id
1 'polypeptide(L)'
;MEENLNINGLDGQEIWQKIYGKELNSKKNILEYIDMTKILKKDPDVFQIESTYNFIYKKIDEMADKIKPNTIMYLKNTLKSQLGKYVFDKDPKIENNFIKFFKEAYPEGHRRKDFTWVLMDLNKIALEQIWTTLTYINRECITNNLILTDDDKKDIVEVTRKLVDSQNIKYINNLKSLDKLNRILNIKIVENRNKFIIKEI
;
A
#
# COMPACT_ATOMS: atom_id res chain seq x y z
N MET A 1 22.68 -8.43 -28.10
CA MET A 1 23.40 -7.74 -27.03
C MET A 1 22.67 -8.04 -25.74
N GLU A 2 23.08 -9.10 -25.03
CA GLU A 2 22.64 -9.32 -23.65
C GLU A 2 23.48 -8.38 -22.78
N GLU A 3 22.99 -7.17 -22.55
CA GLU A 3 23.50 -6.38 -21.44
C GLU A 3 23.22 -7.17 -20.17
N ASN A 4 24.25 -7.38 -19.35
CA ASN A 4 24.12 -7.90 -17.99
C ASN A 4 23.29 -6.91 -17.16
N LEU A 5 21.96 -6.97 -17.31
CA LEU A 5 21.01 -6.24 -16.50
C LEU A 5 21.08 -6.81 -15.09
N ASN A 6 21.98 -6.24 -14.28
CA ASN A 6 22.08 -6.57 -12.87
C ASN A 6 20.82 -6.04 -12.18
N ILE A 7 19.88 -6.92 -11.92
CA ILE A 7 18.63 -6.60 -11.22
C ILE A 7 18.68 -7.01 -9.76
N ASN A 8 19.77 -7.62 -9.27
CA ASN A 8 19.83 -8.20 -7.92
C ASN A 8 19.58 -7.15 -6.83
N GLY A 9 18.72 -7.48 -5.87
CA GLY A 9 18.36 -6.63 -4.75
C GLY A 9 17.38 -5.49 -5.07
N LEU A 10 16.95 -5.34 -6.32
CA LEU A 10 15.94 -4.34 -6.71
C LEU A 10 14.52 -4.82 -6.38
N ASP A 11 13.64 -3.89 -6.06
CA ASP A 11 12.21 -4.15 -5.89
C ASP A 11 11.44 -4.13 -7.23
N GLY A 12 10.15 -4.47 -7.20
CA GLY A 12 9.32 -4.56 -8.41
C GLY A 12 9.16 -3.26 -9.19
N GLN A 13 9.18 -2.11 -8.52
CA GLN A 13 9.10 -0.81 -9.18
C GLN A 13 10.43 -0.46 -9.83
N GLU A 14 11.55 -0.68 -9.15
CA GLU A 14 12.90 -0.46 -9.68
C GLU A 14 13.19 -1.38 -10.86
N ILE A 15 12.79 -2.66 -10.77
CA ILE A 15 12.88 -3.62 -11.86
C ILE A 15 12.08 -3.12 -13.07
N TRP A 16 10.84 -2.67 -12.87
CA TRP A 16 10.02 -2.10 -13.94
C TRP A 16 10.69 -0.92 -14.63
N GLN A 17 11.21 0.04 -13.86
CA GLN A 17 11.90 1.21 -14.41
C GLN A 17 13.12 0.79 -15.24
N LYS A 18 13.88 -0.19 -14.74
CA LYS A 18 15.13 -0.62 -15.36
C LYS A 18 14.96 -1.43 -16.63
N ILE A 19 13.95 -2.31 -16.68
CA ILE A 19 13.79 -3.26 -17.81
C ILE A 19 12.72 -2.84 -18.82
N TYR A 20 11.82 -1.93 -18.46
CA TYR A 20 10.73 -1.52 -19.34
C TYR A 20 10.54 0.00 -19.41
N GLY A 21 10.44 0.69 -18.27
CA GLY A 21 10.43 2.15 -18.17
C GLY A 21 9.20 2.87 -18.75
N LYS A 22 8.22 2.15 -19.31
CA LYS A 22 6.97 2.73 -19.85
C LYS A 22 5.81 2.60 -18.87
N GLU A 23 4.94 3.61 -18.82
CA GLU A 23 3.77 3.62 -17.94
C GLU A 23 2.88 2.38 -18.09
N LEU A 24 2.52 1.77 -16.96
CA LEU A 24 1.66 0.58 -16.88
C LEU A 24 0.17 0.97 -16.80
N ASN A 25 -0.29 1.79 -17.75
CA ASN A 25 -1.63 2.40 -17.76
C ASN A 25 -2.57 1.82 -18.85
N SER A 26 -2.13 0.79 -19.58
CA SER A 26 -2.89 0.18 -20.66
C SER A 26 -2.71 -1.35 -20.69
N LYS A 27 -3.68 -2.06 -21.27
CA LYS A 27 -3.61 -3.52 -21.49
C LYS A 27 -2.32 -3.91 -22.22
N LYS A 28 -1.94 -3.16 -23.25
CA LYS A 28 -0.75 -3.43 -24.06
C LYS A 28 0.52 -3.36 -23.21
N ASN A 29 0.69 -2.27 -22.47
CA ASN A 29 1.91 -2.04 -21.69
C ASN A 29 2.07 -3.05 -20.54
N ILE A 30 0.95 -3.41 -19.89
CA ILE A 30 0.97 -4.48 -18.87
C ILE A 30 1.41 -5.82 -19.47
N LEU A 31 0.86 -6.21 -20.62
CA LEU A 31 1.20 -7.50 -21.24
C LEU A 31 2.67 -7.54 -21.70
N GLU A 32 3.17 -6.45 -22.29
CA GLU A 32 4.58 -6.33 -22.65
C GLU A 32 5.47 -6.49 -21.42
N TYR A 33 5.14 -5.81 -20.31
CA TYR A 33 5.94 -5.91 -19.10
C TYR A 33 5.86 -7.30 -18.43
N ILE A 34 4.68 -7.93 -18.39
CA ILE A 34 4.52 -9.31 -17.91
C ILE A 34 5.44 -10.26 -18.69
N ASP A 35 5.56 -10.10 -20.01
CA ASP A 35 6.45 -10.93 -20.82
C ASP A 35 7.93 -10.72 -20.44
N MET A 36 8.33 -9.48 -20.19
CA MET A 36 9.69 -9.15 -19.76
C MET A 36 10.05 -9.72 -18.38
N THR A 37 9.07 -9.95 -17.48
CA THR A 37 9.35 -10.57 -16.18
C THR A 37 9.86 -12.02 -16.26
N LYS A 38 9.87 -12.65 -17.44
CA LYS A 38 10.56 -13.93 -17.69
C LYS A 38 12.01 -13.94 -17.21
N ILE A 39 12.70 -12.79 -17.23
CA ILE A 39 14.08 -12.69 -16.76
C ILE A 39 14.22 -13.08 -15.28
N LEU A 40 13.20 -12.81 -14.45
CA LEU A 40 13.20 -13.12 -13.01
C LEU A 40 13.19 -14.63 -12.73
N LYS A 41 12.87 -15.46 -13.74
CA LYS A 41 12.86 -16.92 -13.60
C LYS A 41 14.23 -17.55 -13.80
N LYS A 42 15.20 -16.82 -14.35
CA LYS A 42 16.54 -17.34 -14.64
C LYS A 42 17.35 -17.56 -13.35
N ASP A 43 17.25 -16.62 -12.41
CA ASP A 43 17.79 -16.72 -11.04
C ASP A 43 16.71 -16.21 -10.07
N PRO A 44 15.83 -17.10 -9.57
CA PRO A 44 14.62 -16.69 -8.89
C PRO A 44 14.90 -16.23 -7.46
N ASP A 45 14.98 -14.92 -7.27
CA ASP A 45 14.85 -14.27 -5.97
C ASP A 45 13.36 -14.11 -5.62
N VAL A 46 12.95 -14.78 -4.54
CA VAL A 46 11.56 -14.78 -4.04
C VAL A 46 11.07 -13.36 -3.76
N PHE A 47 11.90 -12.53 -3.13
CA PHE A 47 11.53 -11.15 -2.80
C PHE A 47 11.26 -10.34 -4.07
N GLN A 48 12.12 -10.48 -5.08
CA GLN A 48 12.01 -9.72 -6.33
C GLN A 48 10.80 -10.15 -7.15
N ILE A 49 10.55 -11.45 -7.22
CA ILE A 49 9.39 -11.99 -7.93
C ILE A 49 8.10 -11.56 -7.24
N GLU A 50 8.03 -11.64 -5.91
CA GLU A 50 6.87 -11.24 -5.13
C GLU A 50 6.61 -9.73 -5.22
N SER A 51 7.65 -8.91 -5.06
CA SER A 51 7.56 -7.46 -5.21
C SER A 51 7.12 -7.05 -6.62
N THR A 52 7.69 -7.67 -7.66
CA THR A 52 7.29 -7.43 -9.07
C THR A 52 5.84 -7.84 -9.31
N TYR A 53 5.43 -9.00 -8.80
CA TYR A 53 4.06 -9.49 -8.93
C TYR A 53 3.06 -8.51 -8.32
N ASN A 54 3.31 -8.09 -7.08
CA ASN A 54 2.45 -7.17 -6.35
C ASN A 54 2.39 -5.80 -7.05
N PHE A 55 3.50 -5.30 -7.57
CA PHE A 55 3.56 -4.06 -8.33
C PHE A 55 2.69 -4.11 -9.59
N ILE A 56 2.81 -5.17 -10.42
CA ILE A 56 1.99 -5.32 -11.63
C ILE A 56 0.51 -5.48 -11.26
N TYR A 57 0.21 -6.28 -10.25
CA TYR A 57 -1.16 -6.51 -9.79
C TYR A 57 -1.82 -5.21 -9.34
N LYS A 58 -1.10 -4.37 -8.56
CA LYS A 58 -1.54 -3.02 -8.17
C LYS A 58 -1.82 -2.14 -9.40
N LYS A 59 -0.93 -2.13 -10.40
CA LYS A 59 -1.15 -1.35 -11.64
C LYS A 59 -2.35 -1.84 -12.44
N ILE A 60 -2.66 -3.13 -12.41
CA ILE A 60 -3.89 -3.66 -13.02
C ILE A 60 -5.13 -3.13 -12.29
N ASP A 61 -5.11 -3.10 -10.95
CA ASP A 61 -6.24 -2.61 -10.16
C ASP A 61 -6.43 -1.09 -10.24
N GLU A 62 -5.36 -0.30 -10.30
CA GLU A 62 -5.43 1.16 -10.52
C GLU A 62 -6.11 1.54 -11.86
N MET A 63 -6.11 0.63 -12.84
CA MET A 63 -6.80 0.85 -14.11
C MET A 63 -8.27 0.46 -14.07
N ALA A 64 -8.80 -0.08 -12.97
CA ALA A 64 -10.12 -0.71 -12.94
C ALA A 64 -11.26 0.20 -13.43
N ASP A 65 -11.16 1.51 -13.19
CA ASP A 65 -12.15 2.49 -13.65
C ASP A 65 -12.07 2.79 -15.15
N LYS A 66 -10.93 2.48 -15.79
CA LYS A 66 -10.62 2.80 -17.19
C LYS A 66 -10.75 1.60 -18.13
N ILE A 67 -10.77 0.37 -17.61
CA ILE A 67 -10.84 -0.86 -18.40
C ILE A 67 -11.96 -1.79 -17.93
N LYS A 68 -12.53 -2.55 -18.87
CA LYS A 68 -13.62 -3.49 -18.59
C LYS A 68 -13.19 -4.56 -17.57
N PRO A 69 -14.07 -5.02 -16.67
CA PRO A 69 -13.77 -6.07 -15.68
C PRO A 69 -13.17 -7.35 -16.30
N ASN A 70 -13.67 -7.79 -17.45
CA ASN A 70 -13.13 -8.97 -18.16
C ASN A 70 -11.66 -8.78 -18.57
N THR A 71 -11.25 -7.54 -18.88
CA THR A 71 -9.85 -7.23 -19.20
C THR A 71 -8.98 -7.29 -17.94
N ILE A 72 -9.45 -6.75 -16.82
CA ILE A 72 -8.75 -6.85 -15.52
C ILE A 72 -8.51 -8.31 -15.18
N MET A 73 -9.55 -9.13 -15.25
CA MET A 73 -9.48 -10.56 -14.97
C MET A 73 -8.50 -11.28 -15.90
N TYR A 74 -8.52 -10.96 -17.19
CA TYR A 74 -7.56 -11.49 -18.17
C TYR A 74 -6.11 -11.14 -17.81
N LEU A 75 -5.83 -9.88 -17.47
CA LEU A 75 -4.49 -9.43 -17.09
C LEU A 75 -3.99 -10.12 -15.82
N LYS A 76 -4.82 -10.21 -14.78
CA LYS A 76 -4.50 -10.91 -13.53
C LYS A 76 -4.23 -12.39 -13.76
N ASN A 77 -5.04 -13.07 -14.58
CA ASN A 77 -4.82 -14.48 -14.91
C ASN A 77 -3.54 -14.69 -15.72
N THR A 78 -3.21 -13.75 -16.61
CA THR A 78 -1.95 -13.78 -17.36
C THR A 78 -0.76 -13.64 -16.41
N LEU A 79 -0.80 -12.67 -15.49
CA LEU A 79 0.23 -12.49 -14.47
C LEU A 79 0.35 -13.73 -13.56
N LYS A 80 -0.76 -14.32 -13.10
CA LYS A 80 -0.80 -15.58 -12.33
C LYS A 80 -0.14 -16.73 -13.07
N SER A 81 -0.45 -16.92 -14.34
CA SER A 81 0.18 -17.98 -15.15
C SER A 81 1.68 -17.79 -15.28
N GLN A 82 2.13 -16.53 -15.28
CA GLN A 82 3.52 -16.19 -15.47
C GLN A 82 4.33 -16.34 -14.17
N LEU A 83 3.94 -15.68 -13.09
CA LEU A 83 4.74 -15.58 -11.86
C LEU A 83 4.06 -16.24 -10.65
N GLY A 84 2.78 -16.62 -10.75
CA GLY A 84 1.96 -17.08 -9.63
C GLY A 84 2.47 -18.34 -8.91
N LYS A 85 3.37 -19.13 -9.52
CA LYS A 85 4.01 -20.29 -8.88
C LYS A 85 5.04 -19.89 -7.82
N TYR A 86 5.59 -18.68 -7.91
CA TYR A 86 6.73 -18.21 -7.14
C TYR A 86 6.34 -17.20 -6.05
N VAL A 87 5.05 -16.91 -5.90
CA VAL A 87 4.52 -15.90 -4.96
C VAL A 87 3.64 -16.57 -3.92
N PHE A 88 3.62 -16.00 -2.72
CA PHE A 88 2.85 -16.53 -1.61
C PHE A 88 1.35 -16.22 -1.77
N ASP A 89 1.01 -14.96 -2.05
CA ASP A 89 -0.36 -14.52 -2.35
C ASP A 89 -0.55 -14.31 -3.86
N LYS A 90 -1.52 -15.02 -4.45
CA LYS A 90 -1.84 -14.93 -5.88
C LYS A 90 -2.86 -13.85 -6.19
N ASP A 91 -3.58 -13.36 -5.19
CA ASP A 91 -4.55 -12.28 -5.31
C ASP A 91 -4.23 -11.16 -4.31
N PRO A 92 -3.00 -10.60 -4.37
CA PRO A 92 -2.54 -9.60 -3.43
C PRO A 92 -3.46 -8.40 -3.52
N LYS A 93 -4.06 -8.05 -2.37
CA LYS A 93 -4.81 -6.81 -2.27
C LYS A 93 -3.81 -5.66 -2.37
N ILE A 94 -4.21 -4.55 -2.98
CA ILE A 94 -3.43 -3.31 -2.97
C ILE A 94 -2.98 -3.07 -1.53
N GLU A 95 -1.66 -3.17 -1.27
CA GLU A 95 -1.10 -2.95 0.06
C GLU A 95 -1.40 -1.50 0.41
N ASN A 96 -2.30 -1.30 1.36
CA ASN A 96 -2.71 0.02 1.81
C ASN A 96 -1.45 0.73 2.35
N ASN A 97 -1.15 1.92 1.84
CA ASN A 97 0.08 2.66 2.13
C ASN A 97 0.26 2.96 3.62
N PHE A 98 -0.80 2.87 4.43
CA PHE A 98 -0.70 2.92 5.89
C PHE A 98 0.26 1.87 6.45
N ILE A 99 0.37 0.69 5.82
CA ILE A 99 1.24 -0.40 6.26
C ILE A 99 2.71 0.02 6.31
N LYS A 100 3.16 0.90 5.40
CA LYS A 100 4.56 1.38 5.44
C LYS A 100 4.83 2.18 6.71
N PHE A 101 3.92 3.09 7.08
CA PHE A 101 4.02 3.87 8.32
C PHE A 101 3.81 3.00 9.56
N PHE A 102 2.98 1.96 9.47
CA PHE A 102 2.81 0.98 10.52
C PHE A 102 4.12 0.21 10.79
N LYS A 103 4.86 -0.20 9.75
CA LYS A 103 6.16 -0.87 9.90
C LYS A 103 7.19 0.04 10.59
N GLU A 104 7.22 1.34 10.24
CA GLU A 104 8.14 2.33 10.81
C GLU A 104 7.80 2.70 12.26
N ALA A 105 6.51 2.79 12.60
CA ALA A 105 6.06 3.07 13.97
C ALA A 105 6.44 1.96 14.98
N TYR A 106 6.78 0.76 14.50
CA TYR A 106 7.15 -0.40 15.29
C TYR A 106 8.48 -1.00 14.81
N PRO A 107 9.63 -0.44 15.22
CA PRO A 107 10.95 -0.90 14.79
C PRO A 107 11.27 -2.33 15.28
N GLU A 108 12.28 -2.94 14.67
CA GLU A 108 12.71 -4.30 14.98
C GLU A 108 13.05 -4.47 16.47
N GLY A 109 12.67 -5.62 17.04
CA GLY A 109 12.78 -5.89 18.48
C GLY A 109 11.59 -5.43 19.33
N HIS A 110 10.71 -4.56 18.80
CA HIS A 110 9.51 -4.07 19.51
C HIS A 110 8.19 -4.64 18.95
N ARG A 111 8.29 -5.55 17.97
CA ARG A 111 7.16 -6.15 17.26
C ARG A 111 6.63 -7.36 18.04
N ARG A 112 5.33 -7.39 18.29
CA ARG A 112 4.62 -8.51 18.94
C ARG A 112 3.83 -9.33 17.91
N LYS A 113 3.23 -10.46 18.32
CA LYS A 113 2.50 -11.36 17.41
C LYS A 113 1.35 -10.69 16.67
N ASP A 114 0.68 -9.75 17.33
CA ASP A 114 -0.38 -8.89 16.77
C ASP A 114 0.11 -8.02 15.60
N PHE A 115 1.38 -7.59 15.61
CA PHE A 115 1.99 -6.85 14.49
C PHE A 115 2.00 -7.68 13.20
N THR A 116 2.44 -8.95 13.27
CA THR A 116 2.46 -9.85 12.12
C THR A 116 1.05 -10.06 11.54
N TRP A 117 0.02 -10.07 12.39
CA TRP A 117 -1.35 -10.28 11.94
C TRP A 117 -1.88 -9.09 11.14
N VAL A 118 -1.46 -7.87 11.50
CA VAL A 118 -1.77 -6.65 10.76
C VAL A 118 -1.07 -6.61 9.40
N LEU A 119 0.17 -7.08 9.33
CA LEU A 119 0.88 -7.19 8.05
C LEU A 119 0.21 -8.17 7.09
N MET A 120 -0.39 -9.24 7.61
CA MET A 120 -1.15 -10.20 6.80
C MET A 120 -2.55 -9.69 6.43
N ASP A 121 -3.20 -8.96 7.32
CA ASP A 121 -4.55 -8.42 7.12
C ASP A 121 -4.75 -7.14 7.94
N LEU A 122 -4.74 -5.99 7.26
CA LEU A 122 -4.92 -4.68 7.88
C LEU A 122 -6.27 -4.57 8.62
N ASN A 123 -7.28 -5.40 8.34
CA ASN A 123 -8.52 -5.39 9.11
C ASN A 123 -8.35 -5.87 10.55
N LYS A 124 -7.24 -6.53 10.86
CA LYS A 124 -6.90 -6.98 12.22
C LYS A 124 -6.20 -5.92 13.06
N ILE A 125 -5.99 -4.71 12.52
CA ILE A 125 -5.33 -3.64 13.24
C ILE A 125 -6.17 -3.16 14.44
N ALA A 126 -5.54 -3.10 15.61
CA ALA A 126 -6.16 -2.61 16.83
C ALA A 126 -6.21 -1.07 16.86
N LEU A 127 -7.14 -0.49 17.63
CA LEU A 127 -7.26 0.97 17.77
C LEU A 127 -5.96 1.62 18.29
N GLU A 128 -5.28 0.97 19.23
CA GLU A 128 -3.99 1.43 19.76
C GLU A 128 -2.89 1.45 18.69
N GLN A 129 -2.90 0.46 17.79
CA GLN A 129 -1.97 0.38 16.67
C GLN A 129 -2.23 1.48 15.66
N ILE A 130 -3.50 1.72 15.31
CA ILE A 130 -3.89 2.87 14.47
C ILE A 130 -3.41 4.17 15.12
N TRP A 131 -3.70 4.38 16.40
CA TRP A 131 -3.30 5.58 17.14
C TRP A 131 -1.79 5.80 17.15
N THR A 132 -1.02 4.75 17.46
CA THR A 132 0.45 4.80 17.52
C THR A 132 1.02 5.21 16.18
N THR A 133 0.53 4.61 15.09
CA THR A 133 0.98 4.92 13.74
C THR A 133 0.59 6.33 13.30
N LEU A 134 -0.62 6.80 13.60
CA LEU A 134 -1.02 8.18 13.30
C LEU A 134 -0.19 9.21 14.09
N THR A 135 0.14 8.88 15.35
CA THR A 135 1.03 9.71 16.18
C THR A 135 2.42 9.79 15.57
N TYR A 136 2.96 8.65 15.12
CA TYR A 136 4.23 8.58 14.41
C TYR A 136 4.20 9.45 13.14
N ILE A 137 3.21 9.26 12.26
CA ILE A 137 3.08 10.05 11.02
C ILE A 137 3.01 11.56 11.33
N ASN A 138 2.18 11.95 12.31
CA ASN A 138 2.06 13.36 12.70
C ASN A 138 3.40 13.93 13.19
N ARG A 139 4.16 13.16 13.99
CA ARG A 139 5.51 13.55 14.43
C ARG A 139 6.45 13.71 13.24
N GLU A 140 6.48 12.75 12.31
CA GLU A 140 7.34 12.80 11.12
C GLU A 140 7.01 13.99 10.21
N CYS A 141 5.73 14.32 10.06
CA CYS A 141 5.29 15.53 9.34
C CYS A 141 5.69 16.84 10.03
N ILE A 142 5.93 16.83 11.34
CA ILE A 142 6.36 18.01 12.11
C ILE A 142 7.88 18.11 12.15
N THR A 143 8.57 17.01 12.48
CA THR A 143 10.00 17.00 12.79
C THR A 143 10.86 16.79 11.55
N ASN A 144 10.43 15.91 10.64
CA ASN A 144 11.23 15.44 9.51
C ASN A 144 10.68 15.89 8.15
N ASN A 145 9.69 16.80 8.15
CA ASN A 145 9.04 17.31 6.94
C ASN A 145 8.55 16.22 5.98
N LEU A 146 8.04 15.11 6.52
CA LEU A 146 7.45 14.03 5.73
C LEU A 146 6.33 14.58 4.83
N ILE A 147 6.47 14.36 3.51
CA ILE A 147 5.47 14.73 2.50
C ILE A 147 4.64 13.48 2.18
N LEU A 148 3.32 13.56 2.43
CA LEU A 148 2.38 12.49 2.11
C LEU A 148 1.89 12.65 0.66
N THR A 149 1.97 11.56 -0.12
CA THR A 149 1.36 11.49 -1.46
C THR A 149 -0.16 11.45 -1.35
N ASP A 150 -0.87 11.62 -2.47
CA ASP A 150 -2.34 11.54 -2.44
C ASP A 150 -2.85 10.13 -2.13
N ASP A 151 -2.14 9.09 -2.57
CA ASP A 151 -2.43 7.70 -2.19
C ASP A 151 -2.18 7.47 -0.68
N ASP A 152 -1.13 8.07 -0.12
CA ASP A 152 -0.87 7.99 1.33
C ASP A 152 -2.01 8.62 2.11
N LYS A 153 -2.44 9.81 1.72
CA LYS A 153 -3.54 10.52 2.39
C LYS A 153 -4.82 9.70 2.34
N LYS A 154 -5.17 9.14 1.17
CA LYS A 154 -6.38 8.33 0.99
C LYS A 154 -6.39 7.12 1.92
N ASP A 155 -5.28 6.39 1.97
CA ASP A 155 -5.13 5.18 2.76
C ASP A 155 -5.08 5.47 4.27
N ILE A 156 -4.41 6.56 4.68
CA ILE A 156 -4.41 7.02 6.08
C ILE A 156 -5.82 7.42 6.52
N VAL A 157 -6.57 8.16 5.68
CA VAL A 157 -7.95 8.55 5.98
C VAL A 157 -8.84 7.32 6.11
N GLU A 158 -8.69 6.32 5.24
CA GLU A 158 -9.45 5.06 5.33
C GLU A 158 -9.24 4.37 6.68
N VAL A 159 -8.00 4.21 7.14
CA VAL A 159 -7.70 3.59 8.44
C VAL A 159 -8.16 4.49 9.60
N THR A 160 -8.07 5.81 9.46
CA THR A 160 -8.56 6.77 10.46
C THR A 160 -10.07 6.67 10.64
N ARG A 161 -10.84 6.42 9.57
CA ARG A 161 -12.30 6.18 9.65
C ARG A 161 -12.60 5.00 10.57
N LYS A 162 -11.86 3.88 10.47
CA LYS A 162 -12.05 2.73 11.38
C LYS A 162 -11.91 3.11 12.85
N LEU A 163 -10.97 4.01 13.18
CA LEU A 163 -10.79 4.50 14.55
C LEU A 163 -11.98 5.36 14.98
N VAL A 164 -12.47 6.27 14.13
CA VAL A 164 -13.62 7.14 14.44
C VAL A 164 -14.91 6.33 14.55
N ASP A 165 -15.12 5.34 13.68
CA ASP A 165 -16.28 4.45 13.66
C ASP A 165 -16.41 3.61 14.94
N SER A 166 -15.30 3.35 15.65
CA SER A 166 -15.31 2.71 16.97
C SER A 166 -16.05 3.52 18.04
N GLN A 167 -16.27 4.83 17.80
CA GLN A 167 -16.87 5.79 18.74
C GLN A 167 -16.15 5.87 20.09
N ASN A 168 -14.88 5.42 20.16
CA ASN A 168 -14.10 5.49 21.38
C ASN A 168 -13.62 6.93 21.65
N ILE A 169 -14.24 7.59 22.63
CA ILE A 169 -14.03 9.00 22.97
C ILE A 169 -12.56 9.32 23.23
N LYS A 170 -11.81 8.42 23.88
CA LYS A 170 -10.37 8.62 24.15
C LYS A 170 -9.60 8.79 22.85
N TYR A 171 -9.78 7.86 21.91
CA TYR A 171 -9.07 7.91 20.64
C TYR A 171 -9.57 9.03 19.72
N ILE A 172 -10.86 9.36 19.77
CA ILE A 172 -11.41 10.51 19.03
C ILE A 172 -10.79 11.83 19.50
N ASN A 173 -10.69 12.04 20.82
CA ASN A 173 -10.06 13.24 21.36
C ASN A 173 -8.58 13.31 21.03
N ASN A 174 -7.89 12.16 21.08
CA ASN A 174 -6.51 12.04 20.65
C ASN A 174 -6.34 12.33 19.15
N LEU A 175 -7.25 11.90 18.28
CA LEU A 175 -7.19 12.25 16.85
C LEU A 175 -7.41 13.74 16.61
N LYS A 176 -8.33 14.37 17.36
CA LYS A 176 -8.55 15.81 17.27
C LYS A 176 -7.30 16.62 17.62
N SER A 177 -6.41 16.10 18.46
CA SER A 177 -5.15 16.79 18.81
C SER A 177 -4.04 16.66 17.76
N LEU A 178 -4.20 15.79 16.75
CA LEU A 178 -3.26 15.67 15.62
C LEU A 178 -3.49 16.76 14.56
N ASP A 179 -3.50 18.04 14.97
CA ASP A 179 -3.87 19.17 14.12
C ASP A 179 -3.07 19.27 12.81
N LYS A 180 -1.75 19.00 12.88
CA LYS A 180 -0.89 19.07 11.70
C LYS A 180 -1.27 17.98 10.68
N LEU A 181 -1.42 16.74 11.13
CA LEU A 181 -1.85 15.64 10.28
C LEU A 181 -3.26 15.86 9.73
N ASN A 182 -4.22 16.29 10.56
CA ASN A 182 -5.59 16.56 10.13
C ASN A 182 -5.65 17.62 9.01
N ARG A 183 -4.81 18.65 9.08
CA ARG A 183 -4.68 19.66 8.01
C ARG A 183 -4.08 19.08 6.72
N ILE A 184 -3.05 18.24 6.82
CA ILE A 184 -2.41 17.61 5.65
C ILE A 184 -3.37 16.64 4.95
N LEU A 185 -4.14 15.88 5.73
CA LEU A 185 -5.16 14.95 5.26
C LEU A 185 -6.44 15.67 4.79
N ASN A 186 -6.55 16.97 5.06
CA ASN A 186 -7.71 17.79 4.75
C ASN A 186 -9.02 17.26 5.37
N ILE A 187 -8.94 16.83 6.64
CA ILE A 187 -10.07 16.27 7.38
C ILE A 187 -10.36 17.01 8.68
N LYS A 188 -11.61 16.93 9.12
CA LYS A 188 -12.09 17.37 10.43
C LYS A 188 -12.98 16.32 11.07
N ILE A 189 -12.80 16.09 12.36
CA ILE A 189 -13.69 15.22 13.14
C ILE A 189 -14.78 16.08 13.76
N VAL A 190 -16.02 15.84 13.36
CA VAL A 190 -17.20 16.59 13.82
C VAL A 190 -18.19 15.66 14.50
N GLU A 191 -18.97 16.20 15.41
CA GLU A 191 -20.09 15.49 16.01
C GLU A 191 -21.35 15.73 15.18
N ASN A 192 -22.05 14.65 14.84
CA ASN A 192 -23.29 14.66 14.10
C ASN A 192 -24.25 13.63 14.70
N ARG A 193 -25.42 14.07 15.18
CA ARG A 193 -26.45 13.20 15.79
C ARG A 193 -25.88 12.22 16.83
N ASN A 194 -25.11 12.74 17.79
CA ASN A 194 -24.47 11.99 18.87
C ASN A 194 -23.45 10.93 18.40
N LYS A 195 -22.90 11.07 17.19
CA LYS A 195 -21.78 10.26 16.69
C LYS A 195 -20.69 11.13 16.12
N PHE A 196 -19.44 10.70 16.25
CA PHE A 196 -18.33 11.36 15.59
C PHE A 196 -18.18 10.83 14.17
N ILE A 197 -17.96 11.74 13.22
CA ILE A 197 -17.73 11.44 11.81
C ILE A 197 -16.54 12.25 11.29
N ILE A 198 -15.87 11.71 10.26
CA ILE A 198 -14.86 12.45 9.50
C ILE A 198 -15.55 13.25 8.41
N LYS A 199 -15.20 14.54 8.31
CA LYS A 199 -15.61 15.45 7.24
C LYS A 199 -14.38 15.94 6.49
N GLU A 200 -14.36 15.75 5.17
CA GLU A 200 -13.34 16.32 4.29
C GLU A 200 -13.61 17.83 4.10
N ILE A 201 -12.55 18.65 4.09
CA ILE A 201 -12.62 20.13 4.09
C ILE A 201 -12.43 20.71 2.69
#